data_AF-A0A3D4WMA8-F1
#
_entry.id   AF-A0A3D4WMA8-F1
#
_cell.length_a   1.000
_cell.length_b   1.000
_cell.length_c   1.000
_cell.angle_alpha   90.00
_cell.angle_beta   90.00
_cell.angle_gamma   90.00
#
_symmetry.space_group_name_H-M   'P 1'
#
loop_
_entity.id
_entity.type
_entity.pdbx_description
1 polymer ?
#
loop_
_entity_poly.entity_id
_entity_poly.type
_entity_poly.pdbx_seq_one_letter_code
_entity_poly.pdbx_strand_id
1 'polypeptide(L)'
;MAAEALDRTAAAPAAQALVRVVNASPQRGEAATVTEALRQLGFSQVAPAANDPLYPAVTDPALALTCRAQIRFGQQGMPAARTLSLVEPCAELVKDDRQDATVDFAIGMRFDNLQPKPEARRVLERLAEWAAQNPEAQGGLQANASSPPSVDAGLLAAARQVNC
;
A
#
# COMPACT_ATOMS: atom_id res chain seq x y z
N MET A 1 -5.96 -3.72 -17.51
CA MET A 1 -5.17 -4.88 -17.06
C MET A 1 -3.91 -4.39 -16.31
N ALA A 2 -4.09 -3.61 -15.24
CA ALA A 2 -3.02 -3.18 -14.33
C ALA A 2 -3.34 -3.55 -12.87
N ALA A 3 -4.62 -3.54 -12.49
CA ALA A 3 -5.11 -3.91 -11.15
C ALA A 3 -4.83 -5.36 -10.70
N GLU A 4 -4.53 -6.27 -11.64
CA GLU A 4 -4.32 -7.70 -11.36
C GLU A 4 -2.83 -8.07 -11.24
N ALA A 5 -1.91 -7.12 -11.47
CA ALA A 5 -0.46 -7.41 -11.53
C ALA A 5 0.11 -8.03 -10.25
N LEU A 6 -0.56 -7.83 -9.12
CA LEU A 6 -0.17 -8.33 -7.80
C LEU A 6 -1.02 -9.54 -7.34
N ASP A 7 -1.87 -10.12 -8.18
CA ASP A 7 -2.81 -11.17 -7.76
C ASP A 7 -2.14 -12.49 -7.39
N ARG A 8 -0.94 -12.71 -7.93
CA ARG A 8 -0.09 -13.87 -7.59
C ARG A 8 0.92 -13.55 -6.49
N THR A 9 0.85 -12.36 -5.91
CA THR A 9 1.72 -11.92 -4.83
C THR A 9 1.01 -12.10 -3.50
N ALA A 10 1.68 -12.71 -2.53
CA ALA A 10 1.17 -12.76 -1.16
C ALA A 10 1.23 -11.35 -0.53
N ALA A 11 0.14 -10.93 0.12
CA ALA A 11 0.11 -9.69 0.87
C ALA A 11 0.99 -9.81 2.14
N ALA A 12 1.76 -8.77 2.46
CA ALA A 12 2.47 -8.70 3.73
C ALA A 12 1.54 -8.18 4.85
N PRO A 13 1.77 -8.56 6.11
CA PRO A 13 1.21 -7.86 7.26
C PRO A 13 1.46 -6.35 7.16
N ALA A 14 0.44 -5.52 7.44
CA ALA A 14 0.55 -4.06 7.34
C ALA A 14 1.72 -3.49 8.17
N ALA A 15 1.97 -4.07 9.34
CA ALA A 15 3.08 -3.67 10.22
C ALA A 15 4.48 -3.94 9.61
N GLN A 16 4.59 -4.81 8.61
CA GLN A 16 5.85 -5.11 7.91
C GLN A 16 6.00 -4.29 6.62
N ALA A 17 4.97 -3.57 6.18
CA ALA A 17 5.00 -2.80 4.94
C ALA A 17 5.70 -1.45 5.13
N LEU A 18 6.81 -1.25 4.39
CA LEU A 18 7.55 0.01 4.34
C LEU A 18 6.87 0.99 3.38
N VAL A 19 6.14 1.96 3.91
CA VAL A 19 5.31 2.88 3.11
C VAL A 19 5.80 4.32 3.22
N ARG A 20 5.84 5.02 2.08
CA ARG A 20 5.93 6.49 2.04
C ARG A 20 4.65 7.02 1.41
N VAL A 21 4.04 8.02 2.05
CA VAL A 21 2.90 8.72 1.47
C VAL A 21 3.40 10.02 0.88
N VAL A 22 3.19 10.19 -0.43
CA VAL A 22 3.65 11.38 -1.17
C VAL A 22 2.48 12.11 -1.81
N ASN A 23 2.47 13.43 -1.69
CA ASN A 23 1.44 14.27 -2.26
C ASN A 23 1.79 14.67 -3.69
N ALA A 24 1.05 14.13 -4.67
CA ALA A 24 1.15 14.45 -6.08
C ALA A 24 -0.03 15.34 -6.56
N SER A 25 -0.76 15.95 -5.61
CA SER A 25 -1.91 16.82 -5.83
C SER A 25 -1.62 18.26 -5.37
N PRO A 26 -2.38 19.27 -5.83
CA PRO A 26 -2.26 20.65 -5.34
C PRO A 26 -2.76 20.83 -3.90
N GLN A 27 -3.49 19.85 -3.35
CA GLN A 27 -4.07 19.95 -2.00
C GLN A 27 -2.98 19.81 -0.93
N ARG A 28 -3.03 20.63 0.11
CA ARG A 28 -2.03 20.58 1.21
C ARG A 28 -2.52 19.70 2.35
N GLY A 29 -1.60 19.02 3.02
CA GLY A 29 -1.89 18.22 4.22
C GLY A 29 -2.51 16.85 3.96
N GLU A 30 -2.82 16.53 2.71
CA GLU A 30 -3.45 15.27 2.31
C GLU A 30 -2.57 14.06 2.63
N ALA A 31 -1.27 14.13 2.30
CA ALA A 31 -0.32 13.07 2.63
C ALA A 31 -0.19 12.81 4.13
N ALA A 32 -0.24 13.84 4.97
CA ALA A 32 -0.22 13.67 6.42
C ALA A 32 -1.49 12.98 6.94
N THR A 33 -2.65 13.35 6.39
CA THR A 33 -3.94 12.74 6.73
C THR A 33 -3.96 11.25 6.35
N VAL A 34 -3.48 10.91 5.15
CA VAL A 34 -3.40 9.52 4.69
C VAL A 34 -2.35 8.72 5.47
N THR A 35 -1.23 9.32 5.86
CA THR A 35 -0.24 8.68 6.76
C THR A 35 -0.89 8.25 8.07
N GLU A 36 -1.67 9.11 8.71
CA GLU A 36 -2.37 8.75 9.95
C GLU A 36 -3.47 7.70 9.73
N ALA A 37 -4.20 7.78 8.62
CA ALA A 37 -5.19 6.77 8.25
C ALA A 37 -4.55 5.39 8.06
N LEU A 38 -3.39 5.31 7.39
CA LEU A 38 -2.63 4.06 7.25
C LEU A 38 -2.14 3.53 8.60
N ARG A 39 -1.66 4.40 9.50
CA ARG A 39 -1.27 4.00 10.87
C ARG A 39 -2.44 3.38 11.63
N GLN A 40 -3.63 3.96 11.54
CA GLN A 40 -4.85 3.41 12.13
C GLN A 40 -5.27 2.05 11.53
N LEU A 41 -4.83 1.75 10.30
CA LEU A 41 -5.02 0.45 9.65
C LEU A 41 -3.91 -0.57 9.98
N GLY A 42 -2.97 -0.23 10.88
CA GLY A 42 -1.92 -1.13 11.35
C GLY A 42 -0.61 -1.05 10.56
N PHE A 43 -0.45 -0.08 9.66
CA PHE A 43 0.84 0.21 9.04
C PHE A 43 1.73 0.95 10.03
N SER A 44 2.66 0.24 10.66
CA SER A 44 3.57 0.82 11.66
C SER A 44 4.82 1.46 11.06
N GLN A 45 5.19 1.09 9.82
CA GLN A 45 6.39 1.56 9.14
C GLN A 45 6.06 2.57 8.03
N VAL A 46 5.36 3.65 8.41
CA VAL A 46 5.03 4.75 7.50
C VAL A 46 5.96 5.94 7.76
N ALA A 47 6.75 6.29 6.74
CA ALA A 47 7.65 7.45 6.77
C ALA A 47 6.86 8.77 6.93
N PRO A 48 7.52 9.87 7.36
CA PRO A 48 6.91 11.19 7.36
C PRO A 48 6.34 11.55 5.97
N ALA A 49 5.15 12.16 5.96
CA ALA A 49 4.51 12.61 4.73
C ALA A 49 5.39 13.63 3.99
N ALA A 50 5.42 13.54 2.66
CA ALA A 50 6.21 14.42 1.80
C ALA A 50 5.43 14.85 0.55
N ASN A 51 5.95 15.83 -0.19
CA ASN A 51 5.47 16.13 -1.54
C ASN A 51 6.15 15.17 -2.54
N ASP A 52 5.45 14.83 -3.60
CA ASP A 52 5.95 13.96 -4.65
C ASP A 52 6.97 14.71 -5.53
N PRO A 53 8.23 14.26 -5.62
CA PRO A 53 9.22 14.90 -6.50
C PRO A 53 8.92 14.67 -8.00
N LEU A 54 8.15 13.64 -8.35
CA LEU A 54 7.80 13.34 -9.76
C LEU A 54 6.67 14.23 -10.28
N TYR A 55 5.81 14.71 -9.38
CA TYR A 55 4.65 15.55 -9.68
C TYR A 55 4.65 16.75 -8.73
N PRO A 56 5.38 17.84 -9.06
CA PRO A 56 5.53 19.01 -8.21
C PRO A 56 4.26 19.90 -8.20
N ALA A 57 3.12 19.29 -7.91
CA ALA A 57 1.78 19.84 -8.00
C ALA A 57 1.52 21.04 -7.06
N VAL A 58 2.25 21.09 -5.95
CA VAL A 58 2.16 22.20 -4.99
C VAL A 58 2.74 23.50 -5.56
N THR A 59 3.72 23.39 -6.46
CA THR A 59 4.33 24.55 -7.13
C THR A 59 3.70 24.84 -8.49
N ASP A 60 3.30 23.80 -9.22
CA ASP A 60 2.63 23.91 -10.51
C ASP A 60 1.46 22.91 -10.58
N PRO A 61 0.20 23.36 -10.37
CA PRO A 61 -0.97 22.50 -10.41
C PRO A 61 -1.18 21.76 -11.75
N ALA A 62 -0.60 22.24 -12.86
CA ALA A 62 -0.69 21.56 -14.15
C ALA A 62 0.16 20.27 -14.20
N LEU A 63 1.12 20.11 -13.27
CA LEU A 63 1.97 18.94 -13.12
C LEU A 63 1.44 17.95 -12.08
N ALA A 64 0.16 18.03 -11.73
CA ALA A 64 -0.44 17.12 -10.77
C ALA A 64 -0.73 15.73 -11.38
N LEU A 65 -0.66 14.71 -10.54
CA LEU A 65 -1.06 13.36 -10.92
C LEU A 65 -2.57 13.32 -11.13
N THR A 66 -3.02 13.02 -12.35
CA THR A 66 -4.43 13.19 -12.75
C THR A 66 -5.35 12.03 -12.37
N CYS A 67 -4.79 10.87 -11.99
CA CYS A 67 -5.54 9.73 -11.47
C CYS A 67 -5.85 9.91 -9.97
N ARG A 68 -6.50 8.91 -9.37
CA ARG A 68 -6.84 8.92 -7.94
C ARG A 68 -5.58 8.77 -7.08
N ALA A 69 -4.81 7.72 -7.35
CA ALA A 69 -3.56 7.47 -6.66
C ALA A 69 -2.68 6.52 -7.49
N GLN A 70 -1.41 6.45 -7.15
CA GLN A 70 -0.49 5.41 -7.62
C GLN A 70 0.12 4.67 -6.43
N ILE A 71 0.29 3.36 -6.57
CA ILE A 71 1.13 2.54 -5.70
C ILE A 71 2.39 2.22 -6.49
N ARG A 72 3.53 2.83 -6.10
CA ARG A 72 4.81 2.70 -6.81
C ARG A 72 5.75 1.80 -6.03
N PHE A 73 6.29 0.77 -6.66
CA PHE A 73 7.06 -0.27 -5.98
C PHE A 73 8.09 -0.94 -6.88
N GLY A 74 9.16 -1.44 -6.27
CA GLY A 74 10.13 -2.33 -6.89
C GLY A 74 9.83 -3.80 -6.64
N GLN A 75 10.72 -4.68 -7.10
CA GLN A 75 10.57 -6.13 -6.94
C GLN A 75 10.44 -6.55 -5.46
N GLN A 76 11.22 -5.95 -4.56
CA GLN A 76 11.19 -6.29 -3.12
C GLN A 76 9.97 -5.71 -2.39
N GLY A 77 9.33 -4.68 -2.95
CA GLY A 77 8.14 -4.03 -2.38
C GLY A 77 6.82 -4.67 -2.78
N MET A 78 6.82 -5.70 -3.65
CA MET A 78 5.59 -6.30 -4.17
C MET A 78 4.60 -6.78 -3.07
N PRO A 79 5.03 -7.45 -1.98
CA PRO A 79 4.12 -7.85 -0.91
C PRO A 79 3.44 -6.67 -0.19
N ALA A 80 4.20 -5.59 0.08
CA ALA A 80 3.67 -4.37 0.69
C ALA A 80 2.72 -3.63 -0.26
N ALA A 81 3.07 -3.56 -1.55
CA ALA A 81 2.20 -3.01 -2.59
C ALA A 81 0.90 -3.81 -2.73
N ARG A 82 0.97 -5.13 -2.59
CA ARG A 82 -0.22 -5.98 -2.59
C ARG A 82 -1.14 -5.60 -1.43
N THR A 83 -0.60 -5.44 -0.23
CA THR A 83 -1.39 -5.01 0.94
C THR A 83 -2.03 -3.64 0.71
N LEU A 84 -1.29 -2.66 0.20
CA LEU A 84 -1.84 -1.33 -0.12
C LEU A 84 -2.91 -1.39 -1.20
N SER A 85 -2.77 -2.22 -2.24
CA SER A 85 -3.78 -2.37 -3.30
C SER A 85 -5.09 -3.00 -2.82
N LEU A 86 -5.09 -3.69 -1.68
CA LEU A 86 -6.33 -4.15 -1.04
C LEU A 86 -7.01 -3.01 -0.28
N VAL A 87 -6.23 -2.05 0.23
CA VAL A 87 -6.72 -0.88 0.97
C VAL A 87 -7.24 0.20 0.02
N GLU A 88 -6.53 0.44 -1.09
CA GLU A 88 -6.90 1.37 -2.16
C GLU A 88 -6.90 0.64 -3.52
N PRO A 89 -7.99 -0.06 -3.88
CA PRO A 89 -8.04 -0.85 -5.11
C PRO A 89 -8.11 -0.01 -6.40
N CYS A 90 -8.44 1.28 -6.28
CA CYS A 90 -8.51 2.21 -7.41
C CYS A 90 -7.17 2.92 -7.69
N ALA A 91 -6.12 2.62 -6.92
CA ALA A 91 -4.79 3.11 -7.24
C ALA A 91 -4.21 2.37 -8.46
N GLU A 92 -3.54 3.12 -9.33
CA GLU A 92 -2.77 2.56 -10.42
C GLU A 92 -1.49 1.90 -9.86
N LEU A 93 -1.21 0.67 -10.30
CA LEU A 93 0.01 -0.04 -9.91
C LEU A 93 1.16 0.35 -10.85
N VAL A 94 2.23 0.89 -10.28
CA VAL A 94 3.42 1.32 -11.03
C VAL A 94 4.63 0.54 -10.50
N LYS A 95 5.10 -0.43 -11.28
CA LYS A 95 6.36 -1.11 -10.97
C LYS A 95 7.53 -0.28 -11.50
N ASP A 96 8.47 0.08 -10.63
CA ASP A 96 9.71 0.77 -11.00
C ASP A 96 10.95 -0.06 -10.64
N ASP A 97 12.13 0.49 -10.92
CA ASP A 97 13.41 -0.21 -10.79
C ASP A 97 14.08 -0.04 -9.42
N ARG A 98 13.35 0.45 -8.39
CA ARG A 98 13.91 0.56 -7.04
C ARG A 98 14.30 -0.83 -6.51
N GLN A 99 15.41 -0.87 -5.78
CA GLN A 99 15.99 -2.12 -5.30
C GLN A 99 15.61 -2.45 -3.84
N ASP A 100 15.04 -1.47 -3.13
CA ASP A 100 14.54 -1.64 -1.77
C ASP A 100 13.07 -2.09 -1.73
N ALA A 101 12.59 -2.40 -0.52
CA ALA A 101 11.22 -2.85 -0.29
C ALA A 101 10.23 -1.69 -0.04
N THR A 102 10.64 -0.43 -0.24
CA THR A 102 9.77 0.72 -0.01
C THR A 102 8.69 0.83 -1.07
N VAL A 103 7.48 1.22 -0.66
CA VAL A 103 6.35 1.47 -1.54
C VAL A 103 5.88 2.90 -1.36
N ASP A 104 5.70 3.62 -2.46
CA ASP A 104 5.10 4.95 -2.42
C ASP A 104 3.60 4.85 -2.68
N PHE A 105 2.81 5.45 -1.80
CA PHE A 105 1.42 5.78 -2.05
C PHE A 105 1.36 7.25 -2.49
N ALA A 106 1.29 7.47 -3.80
CA ALA A 106 1.24 8.81 -4.38
C ALA A 106 -0.22 9.26 -4.58
N ILE A 107 -0.57 10.37 -3.94
CA ILE A 107 -1.95 10.88 -3.89
C ILE A 107 -2.18 11.82 -5.08
N GLY A 108 -3.13 11.50 -5.95
CA GLY A 108 -3.46 12.30 -7.13
C GLY A 108 -4.66 13.24 -6.93
N MET A 109 -4.96 14.02 -7.97
CA MET A 109 -6.02 15.04 -7.94
C MET A 109 -7.43 14.51 -7.69
N ARG A 110 -7.67 13.22 -7.99
CA ARG A 110 -8.99 12.59 -7.81
C ARG A 110 -9.10 11.83 -6.49
N PHE A 111 -8.08 11.89 -5.63
CA PHE A 111 -8.16 11.33 -4.29
C PHE A 111 -9.13 12.14 -3.44
N ASP A 112 -9.90 11.44 -2.62
CA ASP A 112 -10.84 12.04 -1.67
C ASP A 112 -10.47 11.64 -0.24
N ASN A 113 -10.38 10.33 0.02
CA ASN A 113 -10.00 9.76 1.29
C ASN A 113 -9.57 8.29 1.13
N LEU A 114 -8.96 7.77 2.18
CA LEU A 114 -8.64 6.36 2.29
C LEU A 114 -9.78 5.64 3.01
N GLN A 115 -10.63 4.94 2.25
CA GLN A 115 -11.80 4.21 2.79
C GLN A 115 -11.78 2.75 2.35
N PRO A 116 -10.96 1.89 3.00
CA PRO A 116 -10.96 0.46 2.68
C PRO A 116 -12.29 -0.18 3.06
N LYS A 117 -12.75 -1.11 2.20
CA LYS A 117 -13.93 -1.93 2.46
C LYS A 117 -13.77 -2.76 3.74
N PRO A 118 -14.88 -3.17 4.39
CA PRO A 118 -14.84 -4.09 5.53
C PRO A 118 -14.04 -5.37 5.25
N GLU A 119 -14.13 -5.89 4.03
CA GLU A 119 -13.38 -7.08 3.61
C GLU A 119 -11.88 -6.83 3.57
N ALA A 120 -11.44 -5.67 3.07
CA ALA A 120 -10.03 -5.29 3.10
C ALA A 120 -9.51 -5.19 4.54
N ARG A 121 -10.28 -4.59 5.45
CA ARG A 121 -9.95 -4.53 6.89
C ARG A 121 -9.82 -5.92 7.51
N ARG A 122 -10.74 -6.83 7.20
CA ARG A 122 -10.65 -8.24 7.61
C ARG A 122 -9.39 -8.92 7.08
N VAL A 123 -8.97 -8.64 5.84
CA VAL A 123 -7.70 -9.16 5.32
C VAL A 123 -6.52 -8.65 6.17
N LEU A 124 -6.48 -7.35 6.49
CA LEU A 124 -5.43 -6.79 7.34
C LEU A 124 -5.41 -7.44 8.74
N GLU A 125 -6.58 -7.65 9.34
CA GLU A 125 -6.72 -8.34 10.63
C GLU A 125 -6.17 -9.77 10.57
N ARG A 126 -6.52 -10.55 9.54
CA ARG A 126 -6.00 -11.92 9.35
C ARG A 126 -4.48 -11.96 9.19
N LEU A 127 -3.92 -11.02 8.44
CA LEU A 127 -2.47 -10.92 8.26
C LEU A 127 -1.78 -10.52 9.56
N ALA A 128 -2.40 -9.64 10.36
CA ALA A 128 -1.88 -9.26 11.67
C ALA A 128 -1.94 -10.41 12.69
N GLU A 129 -3.06 -11.14 12.77
CA GLU A 129 -3.21 -12.35 13.60
C GLU A 129 -2.13 -13.39 13.28
N TRP A 130 -1.89 -13.62 12.00
CA TRP A 130 -0.84 -14.53 11.57
C TRP A 130 0.56 -14.05 11.95
N ALA A 131 0.88 -12.77 11.73
CA ALA A 131 2.18 -12.22 12.08
C ALA A 131 2.46 -12.34 13.59
N ALA A 132 1.43 -12.16 14.43
CA ALA A 132 1.55 -12.34 15.87
C ALA A 132 1.84 -13.80 16.28
N GLN A 133 1.35 -14.78 15.51
CA GLN A 133 1.60 -16.21 15.74
C GLN A 133 2.90 -16.69 15.08
N ASN A 134 3.44 -15.92 14.15
CA ASN A 134 4.65 -16.22 13.39
C ASN A 134 5.63 -15.04 13.50
N PRO A 135 6.11 -14.71 14.71
CA PRO A 135 7.12 -13.66 14.86
C PRO A 135 8.34 -14.06 14.05
N GLU A 136 8.86 -13.14 13.23
CA GLU A 136 10.07 -13.39 12.45
C GLU A 136 11.19 -13.86 13.39
N ALA A 137 11.79 -15.01 13.10
CA ALA A 137 12.90 -15.52 13.87
C ALA A 137 14.05 -14.50 13.84
N GLN A 138 14.29 -13.83 14.96
CA GLN A 138 15.42 -12.94 15.12
C GLN A 138 16.71 -13.76 15.15
N GLY A 139 17.38 -13.86 13.99
CA GLY A 139 18.79 -14.25 13.90
C GLY A 139 19.06 -15.63 13.29
N GLY A 140 19.93 -15.62 12.27
CA GLY A 140 20.79 -16.74 11.90
C GLY A 140 20.13 -17.88 11.10
N LEU A 141 20.51 -17.98 9.83
CA LEU A 141 20.57 -19.22 9.02
C LEU A 141 19.46 -20.25 9.28
N GLN A 142 18.28 -20.01 8.70
CA GLN A 142 17.28 -20.96 8.18
C GLN A 142 15.90 -20.30 8.24
N ALA A 143 15.63 -19.36 7.32
CA ALA A 143 14.27 -18.90 7.12
C ALA A 143 13.51 -19.97 6.31
N ASN A 144 13.02 -21.01 6.98
CA ASN A 144 11.72 -21.56 6.60
C ASN A 144 10.70 -20.47 6.96
N ALA A 145 10.67 -19.40 6.18
CA ALA A 145 9.64 -18.40 6.26
C ALA A 145 8.35 -19.12 5.86
N SER A 146 7.58 -19.54 6.85
CA SER A 146 6.19 -19.89 6.65
C SER A 146 5.60 -18.74 5.83
N SER A 147 5.13 -19.03 4.62
CA SER A 147 4.47 -18.01 3.82
C SER A 147 3.28 -17.49 4.63
N PRO A 148 2.89 -16.20 4.48
CA PRO A 148 1.63 -15.72 5.04
C PRO A 148 0.52 -16.71 4.72
N PRO A 149 -0.49 -16.84 5.59
CA PRO A 149 -1.56 -17.78 5.34
C PRO A 149 -2.20 -17.38 4.02
N SER A 150 -2.60 -18.36 3.22
CA SER A 150 -3.42 -18.08 2.06
C SER A 150 -4.72 -17.44 2.57
N VAL A 151 -4.79 -16.11 2.56
CA VAL A 151 -6.02 -15.37 2.81
C VAL A 151 -7.02 -15.85 1.76
N ASP A 152 -8.24 -16.17 2.21
CA ASP A 152 -9.28 -16.70 1.34
C ASP A 152 -9.40 -15.88 0.04
N ALA A 153 -9.38 -16.58 -1.10
CA ALA A 153 -9.37 -15.93 -2.41
C ALA A 153 -10.67 -15.13 -2.67
N GLY A 154 -11.80 -15.60 -2.12
CA GLY A 154 -13.07 -14.88 -2.17
C GLY A 154 -13.02 -13.58 -1.37
N LEU A 155 -12.41 -13.60 -0.19
CA LEU A 155 -12.19 -12.41 0.64
C LEU A 155 -11.28 -11.39 -0.07
N LEU A 156 -10.18 -11.84 -0.70
CA LEU A 156 -9.28 -10.99 -1.49
C LEU A 156 -9.97 -10.40 -2.73
N ALA A 157 -10.87 -11.14 -3.37
CA ALA A 157 -11.67 -10.62 -4.47
C ALA A 157 -12.68 -9.57 -3.99
N ALA A 158 -13.41 -9.86 -2.90
CA ALA A 158 -14.40 -8.95 -2.34
C ALA A 158 -13.81 -7.64 -1.83
N ALA A 159 -12.59 -7.67 -1.26
CA ALA A 159 -11.83 -6.50 -0.84
C ALA A 159 -11.55 -5.52 -2.00
N ARG A 160 -11.43 -6.02 -3.22
CA ARG A 160 -11.12 -5.24 -4.43
C ARG A 160 -12.33 -4.88 -5.27
N GLN A 161 -13.51 -5.38 -4.92
CA GLN A 161 -14.75 -5.10 -5.64
C GLN A 161 -15.28 -3.71 -5.26
N VAL A 162 -14.71 -2.68 -5.89
CA VAL A 162 -15.06 -1.25 -5.78
C VAL A 162 -15.32 -0.66 -7.17
N ASN A 163 -15.95 0.51 -7.22
CA ASN A 163 -16.10 1.27 -8.46
C ASN A 163 -14.98 2.32 -8.56
N CYS A 164 -14.16 2.15 -9.59
CA CYS A 164 -13.21 3.14 -10.11
C CYS A 164 -13.74 3.56 -11.50
#